data_AF-A0A6M0GFR2-F1
#
_entry.id   AF-A0A6M0GFR2-F1
#
_cell.length_a   1.000
_cell.length_b   1.000
_cell.length_c   1.000
_cell.angle_alpha   90.00
_cell.angle_beta   90.00
_cell.angle_gamma   90.00
#
_symmetry.space_group_name_H-M   'P 1'
#
loop_
_entity.id
_entity.type
_entity.pdbx_description
1 polymer ?
#
loop_
_entity_poly.entity_id
_entity_poly.type
_entity_poly.pdbx_seq_one_letter_code
_entity_poly.pdbx_strand_id
1 'polypeptide(L)'
;LTSSPSDALTLGCLKVMMLAILPTTPELVTIWRVWLAFVGAALGDNGLVEEHKRHYANFKAFLRKELTLLQAAGEISSDLDLDFEAAAWIATFDGIGVNMIAAPQSYSPEELETLVSRYLKTLEPYG
;
A
#
# COMPACT_ATOMS: atom_id res chain seq x y z
N LEU A 1 4.24 4.67 -32.89
CA LEU A 1 3.91 3.50 -32.04
C LEU A 1 3.02 4.03 -30.94
N THR A 2 1.72 3.97 -31.18
CA THR A 2 0.67 4.46 -30.29
C THR A 2 0.40 3.38 -29.25
N SER A 3 0.75 3.62 -27.99
CA SER A 3 0.41 2.71 -26.90
C SER A 3 -1.12 2.55 -26.82
N SER A 4 -1.58 1.31 -26.82
CA SER A 4 -3.00 0.94 -26.73
C SER A 4 -3.53 1.29 -25.32
N PRO A 5 -4.82 1.64 -25.15
CA PRO A 5 -5.41 2.03 -23.85
C PRO A 5 -5.46 0.91 -22.77
N SER A 6 -4.79 -0.22 -23.00
CA SER A 6 -4.78 -1.41 -22.12
C SER A 6 -3.66 -1.42 -21.08
N ASP A 7 -2.71 -0.47 -21.13
CA ASP A 7 -1.62 -0.32 -20.16
C ASP A 7 -1.94 0.74 -19.08
N ALA A 8 -3.17 1.27 -19.06
CA ALA A 8 -3.59 2.24 -18.05
C ALA A 8 -3.67 1.54 -16.69
N LEU A 9 -2.97 2.10 -15.69
CA LEU A 9 -3.13 1.69 -14.31
C LEU A 9 -4.61 1.82 -13.93
N THR A 10 -5.24 0.74 -13.46
CA THR A 10 -6.64 0.73 -13.00
C THR A 10 -6.69 0.58 -11.48
N LEU A 11 -7.84 0.88 -10.88
CA LEU A 11 -8.07 0.59 -9.46
C LEU A 11 -7.89 -0.91 -9.16
N GLY A 12 -8.17 -1.78 -10.14
CA GLY A 12 -7.91 -3.22 -10.07
C GLY A 12 -6.42 -3.56 -9.95
N CYS A 13 -5.54 -2.85 -10.69
CA CYS A 13 -4.09 -3.00 -10.54
C CYS A 13 -3.62 -2.62 -9.14
N LEU A 14 -4.18 -1.54 -8.56
CA LEU A 14 -3.87 -1.13 -7.19
C LEU A 14 -4.31 -2.18 -6.17
N LYS A 15 -5.50 -2.81 -6.36
CA LYS A 15 -5.96 -3.94 -5.54
C LYS A 15 -4.96 -5.10 -5.58
N VAL A 16 -4.53 -5.50 -6.77
CA VAL A 16 -3.58 -6.60 -6.95
C VAL A 16 -2.25 -6.29 -6.25
N MET A 17 -1.74 -5.06 -6.42
CA MET A 17 -0.52 -4.62 -5.74
C MET A 17 -0.65 -4.71 -4.22
N MET A 18 -1.74 -4.20 -3.63
CA MET A 18 -1.99 -4.24 -2.19
C MET A 18 -2.00 -5.66 -1.64
N LEU A 19 -2.67 -6.58 -2.32
CA LEU A 19 -2.76 -7.97 -1.88
C LEU A 19 -1.42 -8.71 -2.03
N ALA A 20 -0.65 -8.42 -3.08
CA ALA A 20 0.59 -9.11 -3.41
C ALA A 20 1.72 -8.89 -2.41
N ILE A 21 1.67 -7.81 -1.62
CA ILE A 21 2.70 -7.48 -0.63
C ILE A 21 2.34 -7.95 0.79
N LEU A 22 1.11 -8.43 1.04
CA LEU A 22 0.68 -8.90 2.36
C LEU A 22 1.34 -10.24 2.74
N PRO A 23 1.54 -10.54 4.03
CA PRO A 23 2.22 -11.75 4.49
C PRO A 23 1.35 -13.02 4.37
N THR A 24 0.96 -13.36 3.14
CA THR A 24 0.08 -14.50 2.81
C THR A 24 0.86 -15.73 2.35
N THR A 25 2.15 -15.58 2.06
CA THR A 25 3.06 -16.66 1.68
C THR A 25 4.23 -16.77 2.67
N PRO A 26 4.91 -17.93 2.79
CA PRO A 26 6.07 -18.07 3.66
C PRO A 26 7.22 -17.09 3.37
N GLU A 27 7.40 -16.75 2.08
CA GLU A 27 8.38 -15.75 1.64
C GLU A 27 8.00 -14.35 2.15
N LEU A 28 6.75 -13.92 1.92
CA LEU A 28 6.27 -12.61 2.36
C LEU A 28 6.27 -12.51 3.89
N VAL A 29 5.92 -13.59 4.61
CA VAL A 29 6.05 -13.67 6.07
C VAL A 29 7.49 -13.41 6.52
N THR A 30 8.48 -13.93 5.80
CA THR A 30 9.90 -13.72 6.12
C THR A 30 10.30 -12.27 5.87
N ILE A 31 9.90 -11.69 4.74
CA ILE A 31 10.15 -10.29 4.40
C ILE A 31 9.57 -9.35 5.48
N TRP A 32 8.32 -9.60 5.88
CA TRP A 32 7.67 -8.81 6.91
C TRP A 32 8.32 -8.92 8.29
N ARG A 33 8.82 -10.11 8.67
CA ARG A 33 9.56 -10.26 9.92
C ARG A 33 10.85 -9.44 9.91
N VAL A 34 11.57 -9.41 8.79
CA VAL A 34 12.76 -8.57 8.63
C VAL A 34 12.39 -7.09 8.69
N TRP A 35 11.32 -6.68 8.00
CA TRP A 35 10.81 -5.31 8.05
C TRP A 35 10.44 -4.87 9.47
N LEU A 36 9.69 -5.68 10.22
CA LEU A 36 9.30 -5.35 11.60
C LEU A 36 10.50 -5.34 12.55
N ALA A 37 11.47 -6.23 12.37
CA ALA A 37 12.71 -6.19 13.15
C ALA A 37 13.50 -4.90 12.87
N PHE A 38 13.58 -4.47 11.61
CA PHE A 38 14.19 -3.20 11.22
C PHE A 38 13.46 -2.00 11.85
N VAL A 39 12.13 -1.93 11.73
CA VAL A 39 11.32 -0.85 12.32
C VAL A 39 11.48 -0.81 13.84
N GLY A 40 11.46 -1.97 14.51
CA GLY A 40 11.68 -2.07 15.95
C GLY A 40 13.07 -1.61 16.38
N ALA A 41 14.11 -1.96 15.62
CA ALA A 41 15.48 -1.51 15.87
C ALA A 41 15.65 0.00 15.63
N ALA A 42 14.95 0.55 14.63
CA ALA A 42 15.03 1.97 14.30
C ALA A 42 14.62 2.88 15.46
N LEU A 43 13.69 2.46 16.34
CA LEU A 43 13.27 3.26 17.49
C LEU A 43 14.41 3.62 18.46
N GLY A 44 15.50 2.85 18.48
CA GLY A 44 16.69 3.08 19.31
C GLY A 44 17.90 3.64 18.57
N ASP A 45 17.82 3.83 17.25
CA ASP A 45 18.97 4.20 16.40
C ASP A 45 18.58 5.31 15.41
N ASN A 46 19.12 6.51 15.62
CA ASN A 46 18.84 7.67 14.78
C ASN A 46 19.22 7.46 13.30
N GLY A 47 20.27 6.69 13.02
CA GLY A 47 20.66 6.37 11.64
C GLY A 47 19.61 5.51 10.95
N LEU A 48 19.08 4.50 11.65
CA LEU A 48 17.98 3.67 11.15
C LEU A 48 16.65 4.43 11.06
N VAL A 49 16.39 5.40 11.94
CA VAL A 49 15.23 6.31 11.79
C VAL A 49 15.31 7.09 10.48
N GLU A 50 16.46 7.69 10.17
CA GLU A 50 16.63 8.46 8.93
C GLU A 50 16.55 7.56 7.69
N GLU A 51 17.06 6.32 7.79
CA GLU A 51 16.88 5.30 6.76
C GLU A 51 15.40 4.98 6.52
N HIS A 52 14.65 4.74 7.59
CA HIS A 52 13.21 4.47 7.51
C HIS A 52 12.45 5.64 6.90
N LYS A 53 12.74 6.88 7.34
CA LYS A 53 12.13 8.09 6.76
C LYS A 53 12.37 8.20 5.26
N ARG A 54 13.60 7.89 4.80
CA ARG A 54 13.94 7.93 3.39
C ARG A 54 13.18 6.89 2.59
N HIS A 55 13.11 5.64 3.08
CA HIS A 55 12.32 4.59 2.44
C HIS A 55 10.83 4.95 2.37
N TYR A 56 10.27 5.43 3.47
CA TYR A 56 8.88 5.89 3.52
C TYR A 56 8.61 7.01 2.51
N ALA A 57 9.46 8.05 2.48
CA ALA A 57 9.31 9.17 1.57
C ALA A 57 9.38 8.74 0.09
N ASN A 58 10.32 7.87 -0.26
CA ASN A 58 10.47 7.34 -1.61
C ASN A 58 9.24 6.52 -2.03
N PHE A 59 8.75 5.66 -1.13
CA PHE A 59 7.60 4.83 -1.43
C PHE A 59 6.30 5.64 -1.52
N LYS A 60 6.11 6.62 -0.64
CA LYS A 60 4.98 7.57 -0.73
C LYS A 60 5.00 8.35 -2.04
N ALA A 61 6.18 8.82 -2.47
CA ALA A 61 6.31 9.53 -3.74
C ALA A 61 5.95 8.64 -4.95
N PHE A 62 6.35 7.36 -4.91
CA PHE A 62 5.93 6.38 -5.90
C PHE A 62 4.40 6.19 -5.92
N LEU A 63 3.78 5.94 -4.76
CA LEU A 63 2.32 5.77 -4.68
C LEU A 63 1.56 7.01 -5.15
N ARG A 64 2.00 8.21 -4.75
CA ARG A 64 1.40 9.47 -5.20
C ARG A 64 1.44 9.59 -6.73
N LYS A 65 2.54 9.18 -7.38
CA LYS A 65 2.64 9.17 -8.84
C LYS A 65 1.61 8.23 -9.46
N GLU A 66 1.48 7.01 -8.94
CA GLU A 66 0.50 6.03 -9.42
C GLU A 66 -0.95 6.54 -9.22
N LEU A 67 -1.26 7.13 -8.08
CA LEU A 67 -2.56 7.76 -7.82
C LEU A 67 -2.83 8.95 -8.75
N THR A 68 -1.81 9.72 -9.12
CA THR A 68 -1.94 10.83 -10.09
C THR A 68 -2.36 10.30 -11.47
N LEU A 69 -1.82 9.15 -11.89
CA LEU A 69 -2.20 8.52 -13.15
C LEU A 69 -3.65 8.01 -13.10
N LEU A 70 -4.06 7.38 -11.98
CA LEU A 70 -5.43 6.94 -11.76
C LEU A 70 -6.42 8.11 -11.79
N GLN A 71 -6.09 9.23 -11.14
CA GLN A 71 -6.94 10.41 -11.12
C GLN A 71 -7.07 11.03 -12.51
N ALA A 72 -5.96 11.12 -13.26
CA ALA A 72 -5.96 11.61 -14.64
C ALA A 72 -6.77 10.72 -15.59
N ALA A 73 -6.86 9.41 -15.30
CA ALA A 73 -7.68 8.46 -16.03
C ALA A 73 -9.17 8.47 -15.62
N GLY A 74 -9.54 9.20 -14.55
CA GLY A 74 -10.89 9.22 -14.00
C GLY A 74 -11.27 7.98 -13.19
N GLU A 75 -10.28 7.15 -12.82
CA GLU A 75 -10.48 5.91 -12.02
C GLU A 75 -10.71 6.20 -10.53
N ILE A 76 -10.23 7.36 -10.05
CA ILE A 76 -10.40 7.83 -8.67
C ILE A 76 -10.89 9.28 -8.66
N SER A 77 -11.48 9.70 -7.54
CA SER A 77 -12.09 11.02 -7.43
C SER A 77 -11.08 12.17 -7.65
N SER A 78 -11.52 13.22 -8.34
CA SER A 78 -10.67 14.36 -8.72
C SER A 78 -10.35 15.33 -7.56
N ASP A 79 -11.05 15.22 -6.44
CA ASP A 79 -10.94 16.07 -5.26
C ASP A 79 -10.06 15.48 -4.14
N LEU A 80 -9.49 14.29 -4.35
CA LEU A 80 -8.61 13.63 -3.38
C LEU A 80 -7.28 14.38 -3.20
N ASP A 81 -6.85 14.50 -1.93
CA ASP A 81 -5.47 14.85 -1.60
C ASP A 81 -4.56 13.62 -1.80
N LEU A 82 -3.93 13.53 -2.97
CA LEU A 82 -3.11 12.38 -3.34
C LEU A 82 -1.90 12.15 -2.45
N ASP A 83 -1.40 13.18 -1.74
CA ASP A 83 -0.30 13.00 -0.79
C ASP A 83 -0.79 12.32 0.50
N PHE A 84 -1.99 12.70 0.96
CA PHE A 84 -2.68 12.04 2.06
C PHE A 84 -3.08 10.62 1.70
N GLU A 85 -3.68 10.39 0.53
CA GLU A 85 -4.10 9.04 0.11
C GLU A 85 -2.91 8.09 -0.06
N ALA A 86 -1.76 8.57 -0.53
CA ALA A 86 -0.54 7.78 -0.55
C ALA A 86 -0.09 7.38 0.87
N ALA A 87 -0.22 8.26 1.86
CA ALA A 87 0.07 7.95 3.25
C ALA A 87 -0.96 6.98 3.87
N ALA A 88 -2.24 7.17 3.57
CA ALA A 88 -3.34 6.31 4.03
C ALA A 88 -3.20 4.88 3.49
N TRP A 89 -2.77 4.74 2.24
CA TRP A 89 -2.43 3.45 1.63
C TRP A 89 -1.37 2.71 2.44
N ILE A 90 -0.24 3.38 2.73
CA ILE A 90 0.89 2.80 3.48
C ILE A 90 0.43 2.38 4.87
N ALA A 91 -0.26 3.28 5.59
CA ALA A 91 -0.75 3.01 6.93
C ALA A 91 -1.72 1.82 6.98
N THR A 92 -2.60 1.69 5.98
CA THR A 92 -3.54 0.57 5.88
C THR A 92 -2.81 -0.74 5.71
N PHE A 93 -1.84 -0.80 4.80
CA PHE A 93 -1.05 -2.01 4.55
C PHE A 93 -0.17 -2.39 5.75
N ASP A 94 0.53 -1.41 6.33
CA ASP A 94 1.34 -1.58 7.53
C ASP A 94 0.51 -2.17 8.67
N GLY A 95 -0.69 -1.61 8.92
CA GLY A 95 -1.59 -2.12 9.95
C GLY A 95 -2.00 -3.57 9.75
N ILE A 96 -2.34 -3.98 8.53
CA ILE A 96 -2.74 -5.36 8.23
C ILE A 96 -1.56 -6.31 8.45
N GLY A 97 -0.39 -6.04 7.88
CA GLY A 97 0.74 -6.97 8.00
C GLY A 97 1.37 -7.00 9.40
N VAL A 98 1.37 -5.87 10.13
CA VAL A 98 1.69 -5.85 11.57
C VAL A 98 0.76 -6.79 12.33
N ASN A 99 -0.56 -6.71 12.10
CA ASN A 99 -1.52 -7.59 12.77
C ASN A 99 -1.33 -9.07 12.39
N MET A 100 -0.96 -9.37 11.15
CA MET A 100 -0.71 -10.76 10.72
C MET A 100 0.57 -11.35 11.33
N ILE A 101 1.59 -10.53 11.63
CA ILE A 101 2.90 -11.01 12.08
C ILE A 101 3.13 -10.81 13.58
N ALA A 102 2.87 -9.61 14.11
CA ALA A 102 3.15 -9.25 15.51
C ALA A 102 1.99 -9.59 16.46
N ALA A 103 0.75 -9.59 15.98
CA ALA A 103 -0.45 -9.89 16.76
C ALA A 103 -1.31 -10.96 16.05
N PRO A 104 -0.76 -12.15 15.77
CA PRO A 104 -1.04 -13.00 14.61
C PRO A 104 -2.53 -13.25 14.37
N GLN A 105 -3.17 -12.31 13.67
CA GLN A 105 -4.52 -12.46 13.16
C GLN A 105 -4.46 -13.31 11.90
N SER A 106 -5.32 -14.33 11.83
CA SER A 106 -5.49 -15.13 10.61
C SER A 106 -6.66 -14.54 9.82
N TYR A 107 -6.35 -13.86 8.73
CA TYR A 107 -7.37 -13.43 7.76
C TYR A 107 -7.48 -14.49 6.66
N SER A 108 -8.71 -14.87 6.33
CA SER A 108 -8.99 -15.58 5.09
C SER A 108 -8.68 -14.68 3.87
N PRO A 109 -8.45 -15.27 2.68
CA PRO A 109 -8.29 -14.48 1.46
C PRO A 109 -9.45 -13.51 1.21
N GLU A 110 -10.69 -13.93 1.47
CA GLU A 110 -11.89 -13.10 1.31
C GLU A 110 -11.92 -11.90 2.27
N GLU A 111 -11.46 -12.07 3.51
CA GLU A 111 -11.35 -10.97 4.47
C GLU A 111 -10.29 -9.95 4.05
N LEU A 112 -9.12 -10.41 3.56
CA LEU A 112 -8.09 -9.51 3.03
C LEU A 112 -8.58 -8.75 1.80
N GLU A 113 -9.24 -9.45 0.86
CA GLU A 113 -9.87 -8.81 -0.28
C GLU A 113 -10.91 -7.78 0.14
N THR A 114 -11.72 -8.09 1.15
CA THR A 114 -12.74 -7.18 1.68
C THR A 114 -12.12 -5.95 2.33
N LEU A 115 -11.05 -6.10 3.12
CA LEU A 115 -10.33 -4.98 3.73
C LEU A 115 -9.76 -4.05 2.66
N VAL A 116 -9.07 -4.62 1.66
CA VAL A 116 -8.49 -3.85 0.55
C VAL A 116 -9.58 -3.18 -0.28
N SER A 117 -10.63 -3.90 -0.65
CA SER A 117 -11.73 -3.34 -1.45
C SER A 117 -12.49 -2.24 -0.72
N ARG A 118 -12.65 -2.33 0.61
CA ARG A 118 -13.25 -1.25 1.41
C ARG A 118 -12.42 0.02 1.38
N TYR A 119 -11.10 -0.10 1.47
CA TYR A 119 -10.19 1.03 1.31
C TYR A 119 -10.29 1.62 -0.11
N LEU A 120 -10.19 0.78 -1.15
CA LEU A 120 -10.23 1.28 -2.53
C LEU A 120 -11.55 1.98 -2.88
N LYS A 121 -12.66 1.54 -2.29
CA LYS A 121 -13.95 2.20 -2.44
C LYS A 121 -13.96 3.65 -1.94
N THR A 122 -13.09 4.02 -0.99
CA THR A 122 -12.98 5.43 -0.55
C THR A 122 -12.30 6.32 -1.58
N LEU A 123 -11.65 5.73 -2.60
CA LEU A 123 -10.99 6.45 -3.67
C LEU A 123 -11.87 6.61 -4.92
N GLU A 124 -12.90 5.78 -5.06
CA GLU A 124 -13.81 5.81 -6.22
C GLU A 124 -14.48 7.19 -6.35
N PRO A 125 -14.71 7.69 -7.58
CA PRO A 125 -15.50 8.89 -7.79
C PRO A 125 -16.88 8.75 -7.13
N TYR A 126 -17.37 9.80 -6.48
CA TYR A 126 -18.77 9.83 -6.05
C TYR A 126 -19.68 9.69 -7.28
N GLY A 127 -20.51 8.64 -7.29
CA GLY A 127 -21.63 8.49 -8.23
C GLY A 127 -22.78 9.42 -7.91
#